data_AF-A0A7Z9WLU3-F1
#
_entry.id   AF-A0A7Z9WLU3-F1
#
_cell.length_a   1.000
_cell.length_b   1.000
_cell.length_c   1.000
_cell.angle_alpha   90.00
_cell.angle_beta   90.00
_cell.angle_gamma   90.00
#
_symmetry.space_group_name_H-M   'P 1'
#
loop_
_entity.id
_entity.type
_entity.pdbx_description
1 polymer ?
#
loop_
_entity_poly.entity_id
_entity_poly.type
_entity_poly.pdbx_seq_one_letter_code
_entity_poly.pdbx_strand_id
1 'polypeptide(L)'
;MRLTVRASGPLRGRMRIPGDKSISHRALLLGAIAEGATKVENFLPAADCLATLACVQALGIEVERPSEGELIVRGRGLHGLREPSDILDCRGSGTTMRLLAGILAGQPFYSVLTGNEQLRRRPMGRIAEPLRRMGAIVLGREGGRLPPLTIRGGGLRGIDYALPVASAQVKSAILLAGLFAEGPTTVREPGPARDHTERMLTAQGAKIEVRGMAVTLYPGGELAGLDVAVPGDFSSAAFFIAAACLVPGSELAIEGVGVNPTRTGFLEVLRAMGAEVVLEERRERGGEPVADIVVRHGGGLWGVEVGGEIVPRMIDEFPILAVVATQAEGETVVRDAAELRVKETDRIA
;
A
#
# COMPACT_ATOMS: atom_id res chain seq x y z
N MET A 1 17.05 -3.43 20.56
CA MET A 1 18.27 -4.06 20.01
C MET A 1 19.16 -2.95 19.46
N ARG A 2 20.47 -2.95 19.79
CA ARG A 2 21.44 -2.00 19.22
C ARG A 2 22.26 -2.75 18.16
N LEU A 3 22.32 -2.21 16.96
CA LEU A 3 23.11 -2.77 15.86
C LEU A 3 24.40 -1.96 15.67
N THR A 4 25.51 -2.64 15.41
CA THR A 4 26.77 -2.03 15.01
C THR A 4 27.12 -2.54 13.61
N VAL A 5 27.13 -1.65 12.63
CA VAL A 5 27.45 -1.96 11.23
C VAL A 5 28.89 -1.51 10.96
N ARG A 6 29.66 -2.33 10.25
CA ARG A 6 31.04 -2.01 9.82
C ARG A 6 31.08 -1.94 8.31
N ALA A 7 31.98 -1.11 7.79
CA ALA A 7 32.24 -1.08 6.36
C ALA A 7 32.64 -2.48 5.86
N SER A 8 32.04 -2.90 4.76
CA SER A 8 32.30 -4.17 4.09
C SER A 8 32.82 -3.93 2.67
N GLY A 9 33.31 -5.00 2.04
CA GLY A 9 33.66 -4.97 0.62
C GLY A 9 32.43 -4.83 -0.31
N PRO A 10 32.66 -4.94 -1.63
CA PRO A 10 31.63 -4.77 -2.64
C PRO A 10 30.44 -5.72 -2.46
N LEU A 11 29.23 -5.24 -2.79
CA LEU A 11 28.01 -6.04 -2.81
C LEU A 11 27.88 -6.70 -4.17
N ARG A 12 28.01 -8.03 -4.23
CA ARG A 12 27.91 -8.79 -5.48
C ARG A 12 26.98 -9.97 -5.35
N GLY A 13 26.05 -10.11 -6.30
CA GLY A 13 25.22 -11.30 -6.41
C GLY A 13 23.77 -11.01 -6.76
N ARG A 14 22.91 -11.98 -6.42
CA ARG A 14 21.47 -11.92 -6.64
C ARG A 14 20.73 -12.08 -5.33
N MET A 15 19.63 -11.37 -5.18
CA MET A 15 18.79 -11.48 -3.98
C MET A 15 17.32 -11.30 -4.29
N ARG A 16 16.48 -11.75 -3.36
CA ARG A 16 15.04 -11.49 -3.33
C ARG A 16 14.69 -10.66 -2.11
N ILE A 17 13.67 -9.84 -2.25
CA ILE A 17 13.17 -8.93 -1.22
C ILE A 17 11.81 -9.46 -0.73
N PRO A 18 11.51 -9.38 0.58
CA PRO A 18 10.19 -9.72 1.09
C PRO A 18 9.06 -8.99 0.34
N GLY A 19 7.88 -9.60 0.28
CA GLY A 19 6.76 -9.05 -0.45
C GLY A 19 6.34 -7.64 -0.03
N ASP A 20 5.75 -6.91 -0.97
CA ASP A 20 5.18 -5.58 -0.73
C ASP A 20 4.08 -5.61 0.33
N LYS A 21 4.23 -4.79 1.37
CA LYS A 21 3.28 -4.66 2.47
C LYS A 21 1.89 -4.21 2.00
N SER A 22 1.84 -3.24 1.07
CA SER A 22 0.58 -2.67 0.58
C SER A 22 -0.22 -3.67 -0.25
N ILE A 23 0.47 -4.49 -1.04
CA ILE A 23 -0.14 -5.56 -1.85
C ILE A 23 -0.54 -6.73 -0.95
N SER A 24 0.30 -7.11 0.04
CA SER A 24 -0.03 -8.16 1.02
C SER A 24 -1.34 -7.87 1.78
N HIS A 25 -1.55 -6.62 2.20
CA HIS A 25 -2.82 -6.19 2.80
C HIS A 25 -4.02 -6.39 1.87
N ARG A 26 -3.86 -5.98 0.61
CA ARG A 26 -4.95 -6.02 -0.39
C ARG A 26 -5.25 -7.44 -0.85
N ALA A 27 -4.25 -8.30 -0.99
CA ALA A 27 -4.45 -9.71 -1.33
C ALA A 27 -5.35 -10.41 -0.29
N LEU A 28 -5.16 -10.12 1.00
CA LEU A 28 -6.03 -10.60 2.06
C LEU A 28 -7.44 -10.01 2.00
N LEU A 29 -7.54 -8.67 1.98
CA LEU A 29 -8.83 -7.98 2.06
C LEU A 29 -9.70 -8.22 0.82
N LEU A 30 -9.11 -8.20 -0.35
CA LEU A 30 -9.80 -8.42 -1.61
C LEU A 30 -10.07 -9.90 -1.85
N GLY A 31 -9.15 -10.79 -1.47
CA GLY A 31 -9.38 -12.23 -1.53
C GLY A 31 -10.52 -12.68 -0.60
N ALA A 32 -10.71 -12.00 0.54
CA ALA A 32 -11.80 -12.26 1.47
C ALA A 32 -13.20 -12.03 0.86
N ILE A 33 -13.32 -10.99 0.04
CA ILE A 33 -14.60 -10.57 -0.59
C ILE A 33 -14.71 -11.01 -2.06
N ALA A 34 -13.80 -11.86 -2.53
CA ALA A 34 -13.84 -12.44 -3.86
C ALA A 34 -14.63 -13.76 -3.88
N GLU A 35 -15.11 -14.14 -5.06
CA GLU A 35 -15.67 -15.45 -5.36
C GLU A 35 -14.55 -16.47 -5.52
N GLY A 36 -14.60 -17.55 -4.74
CA GLY A 36 -13.61 -18.62 -4.81
C GLY A 36 -12.31 -18.33 -4.05
N ALA A 37 -11.28 -19.13 -4.34
CA ALA A 37 -10.00 -19.06 -3.63
C ALA A 37 -9.05 -18.04 -4.26
N THR A 38 -8.35 -17.29 -3.43
CA THR A 38 -7.21 -16.43 -3.81
C THR A 38 -5.94 -17.05 -3.23
N LYS A 39 -4.97 -17.40 -4.08
CA LYS A 39 -3.67 -17.90 -3.63
C LYS A 39 -2.70 -16.73 -3.56
N VAL A 40 -1.97 -16.62 -2.47
CA VAL A 40 -1.00 -15.55 -2.24
C VAL A 40 0.36 -16.18 -2.02
N GLU A 41 1.34 -15.83 -2.86
CA GLU A 41 2.74 -16.21 -2.69
C GLU A 41 3.56 -14.99 -2.26
N ASN A 42 4.68 -15.22 -1.57
CA ASN A 42 5.55 -14.16 -1.04
C ASN A 42 4.80 -13.14 -0.15
N PHE A 43 3.79 -13.59 0.59
CA PHE A 43 3.08 -12.78 1.58
C PHE A 43 4.05 -12.27 2.65
N LEU A 44 4.00 -10.97 2.96
CA LEU A 44 4.82 -10.39 4.02
C LEU A 44 4.19 -10.64 5.40
N PRO A 45 4.78 -11.48 6.27
CA PRO A 45 4.23 -11.76 7.61
C PRO A 45 4.59 -10.66 8.62
N ALA A 46 4.53 -9.39 8.22
CA ALA A 46 4.72 -8.26 9.11
C ALA A 46 3.54 -8.13 10.09
N ALA A 47 3.79 -7.56 11.28
CA ALA A 47 2.78 -7.39 12.32
C ALA A 47 1.49 -6.73 11.82
N ASP A 48 1.62 -5.77 10.88
CA ASP A 48 0.51 -5.08 10.23
C ASP A 48 -0.32 -6.03 9.35
N CYS A 49 0.32 -6.80 8.47
CA CYS A 49 -0.34 -7.76 7.58
C CYS A 49 -1.00 -8.90 8.37
N LEU A 50 -0.34 -9.34 9.45
CA LEU A 50 -0.91 -10.32 10.38
C LEU A 50 -2.14 -9.77 11.12
N ALA A 51 -2.22 -8.47 11.38
CA ALA A 51 -3.43 -7.84 11.93
C ALA A 51 -4.59 -7.87 10.92
N THR A 52 -4.31 -7.63 9.62
CA THR A 52 -5.32 -7.81 8.56
C THR A 52 -5.80 -9.25 8.49
N LEU A 53 -4.89 -10.21 8.51
CA LEU A 53 -5.22 -11.63 8.46
C LEU A 53 -6.12 -12.03 9.63
N ALA A 54 -5.79 -11.60 10.85
CA ALA A 54 -6.62 -11.84 12.03
C ALA A 54 -8.03 -11.23 11.89
N CYS A 55 -8.13 -10.00 11.37
CA CYS A 55 -9.44 -9.36 11.13
C CYS A 55 -10.26 -10.11 10.07
N VAL A 56 -9.63 -10.54 8.97
CA VAL A 56 -10.29 -11.32 7.91
C VAL A 56 -10.80 -12.66 8.46
N GLN A 57 -10.01 -13.35 9.28
CA GLN A 57 -10.43 -14.59 9.94
C GLN A 57 -11.59 -14.37 10.92
N ALA A 58 -11.56 -13.29 11.69
CA ALA A 58 -12.65 -12.91 12.61
C ALA A 58 -13.96 -12.59 11.87
N LEU A 59 -13.90 -12.25 10.58
CA LEU A 59 -15.05 -12.03 9.70
C LEU A 59 -15.52 -13.32 9.01
N GLY A 60 -15.05 -14.49 9.45
CA GLY A 60 -15.53 -15.79 8.99
C GLY A 60 -14.89 -16.31 7.71
N ILE A 61 -13.76 -15.72 7.29
CA ILE A 61 -12.99 -16.19 6.13
C ILE A 61 -11.95 -17.21 6.56
N GLU A 62 -11.94 -18.34 5.88
CA GLU A 62 -10.93 -19.37 6.06
C GLU A 62 -9.67 -18.99 5.30
N VAL A 63 -8.54 -19.02 6.00
CA VAL A 63 -7.23 -18.74 5.41
C VAL A 63 -6.26 -19.84 5.81
N GLU A 64 -5.84 -20.62 4.82
CA GLU A 64 -4.82 -21.66 4.98
C GLU A 64 -3.43 -21.07 4.78
N ARG A 65 -2.41 -21.69 5.39
CA ARG A 65 -1.00 -21.33 5.25
C ARG A 65 -0.18 -22.56 4.88
N PRO A 66 -0.13 -22.93 3.59
CA PRO A 66 0.53 -24.16 3.15
C PRO A 66 2.03 -24.18 3.50
N SER A 67 2.67 -23.02 3.43
CA SER A 67 4.08 -22.85 3.77
C SER A 67 4.38 -21.39 4.20
N GLU A 68 5.63 -21.09 4.53
CA GLU A 68 6.04 -19.74 4.88
C GLU A 68 5.88 -18.78 3.69
N GLY A 69 5.13 -17.70 3.89
CA GLY A 69 4.85 -16.72 2.83
C GLY A 69 3.78 -17.15 1.82
N GLU A 70 3.15 -18.31 2.00
CA GLU A 70 2.04 -18.77 1.15
C GLU A 70 0.71 -18.76 1.93
N LEU A 71 -0.34 -18.22 1.31
CA LEU A 71 -1.70 -18.22 1.84
C LEU A 71 -2.71 -18.70 0.80
N ILE A 72 -3.76 -19.36 1.26
CA ILE A 72 -4.97 -19.60 0.45
C ILE A 72 -6.15 -18.97 1.18
N VAL A 73 -6.66 -17.86 0.65
CA VAL A 73 -7.83 -17.14 1.19
C VAL A 73 -9.07 -17.67 0.50
N ARG A 74 -9.96 -18.35 1.24
CA ARG A 74 -11.23 -18.88 0.71
C ARG A 74 -12.30 -17.78 0.76
N GLY A 75 -12.32 -16.98 -0.29
CA GLY A 75 -13.26 -15.88 -0.46
C GLY A 75 -14.72 -16.37 -0.47
N ARG A 76 -15.61 -15.49 0.00
CA ARG A 76 -17.05 -15.77 0.10
C ARG A 76 -17.91 -14.76 -0.68
N GLY A 77 -17.31 -14.04 -1.61
CA GLY A 77 -17.98 -12.96 -2.34
C GLY A 77 -18.18 -11.70 -1.51
N LEU A 78 -18.70 -10.65 -2.15
CA LEU A 78 -18.87 -9.32 -1.54
C LEU A 78 -19.68 -9.39 -0.23
N HIS A 79 -20.75 -10.20 -0.22
CA HIS A 79 -21.70 -10.27 0.89
C HIS A 79 -21.51 -11.50 1.79
N GLY A 80 -20.40 -12.23 1.67
CA GLY A 80 -20.16 -13.47 2.42
C GLY A 80 -19.44 -13.34 3.75
N LEU A 81 -19.04 -12.12 4.14
CA LEU A 81 -18.46 -11.86 5.45
C LEU A 81 -19.51 -12.05 6.55
N ARG A 82 -19.07 -12.46 7.73
CA ARG A 82 -19.91 -12.67 8.92
C ARG A 82 -19.70 -11.56 9.93
N GLU A 83 -20.76 -11.25 10.67
CA GLU A 83 -20.69 -10.35 11.82
C GLU A 83 -19.68 -10.88 12.84
N PRO A 84 -18.65 -10.11 13.22
CA PRO A 84 -17.64 -10.57 14.16
C PRO A 84 -18.21 -10.62 15.58
N SER A 85 -17.86 -11.67 16.33
CA SER A 85 -18.32 -11.81 17.73
C SER A 85 -17.55 -10.95 18.74
N ASP A 86 -16.47 -10.30 18.30
CA ASP A 86 -15.60 -9.45 19.13
C ASP A 86 -15.04 -8.28 18.32
N ILE A 87 -14.33 -7.38 18.99
CA ILE A 87 -13.67 -6.21 18.41
C ILE A 87 -12.54 -6.65 17.46
N LEU A 88 -12.50 -6.04 16.28
CA LEU A 88 -11.45 -6.24 15.29
C LEU A 88 -10.23 -5.38 15.64
N ASP A 89 -9.19 -6.00 16.21
CA ASP A 89 -7.95 -5.31 16.58
C ASP A 89 -6.99 -5.16 15.38
N CYS A 90 -6.90 -3.94 14.86
CA CYS A 90 -5.99 -3.57 13.78
C CYS A 90 -4.54 -3.37 14.26
N ARG A 91 -4.27 -3.51 15.56
CA ARG A 91 -2.97 -3.30 16.19
C ARG A 91 -2.39 -1.93 15.84
N GLY A 92 -1.20 -1.88 15.23
CA GLY A 92 -0.58 -0.65 14.75
C GLY A 92 -0.97 -0.26 13.31
N SER A 93 -1.71 -1.12 12.59
CA SER A 93 -1.90 -0.97 11.16
C SER A 93 -3.04 -0.01 10.81
N GLY A 94 -2.66 1.21 10.43
CA GLY A 94 -3.57 2.18 9.82
C GLY A 94 -4.13 1.72 8.48
N THR A 95 -3.37 0.91 7.71
CA THR A 95 -3.84 0.35 6.44
C THR A 95 -4.99 -0.62 6.67
N THR A 96 -4.84 -1.56 7.62
CA THR A 96 -5.91 -2.50 8.00
C THR A 96 -7.16 -1.73 8.36
N MET A 97 -7.08 -0.80 9.32
CA MET A 97 -8.24 -0.08 9.83
C MET A 97 -8.97 0.72 8.74
N ARG A 98 -8.24 1.47 7.90
CA ARG A 98 -8.86 2.34 6.89
C ARG A 98 -9.51 1.56 5.75
N LEU A 99 -8.82 0.57 5.19
CA LEU A 99 -9.37 -0.22 4.08
C LEU A 99 -10.51 -1.11 4.57
N LEU A 100 -10.35 -1.75 5.73
CA LEU A 100 -11.39 -2.58 6.30
C LEU A 100 -12.62 -1.77 6.68
N ALA A 101 -12.48 -0.52 7.14
CA ALA A 101 -13.62 0.38 7.36
C ALA A 101 -14.46 0.59 6.08
N GLY A 102 -13.81 0.69 4.92
CA GLY A 102 -14.50 0.78 3.62
C GLY A 102 -15.31 -0.48 3.31
N ILE A 103 -14.73 -1.66 3.51
CA ILE A 103 -15.42 -2.94 3.31
C ILE A 103 -16.58 -3.09 4.30
N LEU A 104 -16.35 -2.84 5.58
CA LEU A 104 -17.36 -2.99 6.65
C LEU A 104 -18.52 -1.99 6.50
N ALA A 105 -18.30 -0.82 5.91
CA ALA A 105 -19.37 0.11 5.57
C ALA A 105 -20.38 -0.50 4.57
N GLY A 106 -19.94 -1.45 3.75
CA GLY A 106 -20.80 -2.18 2.82
C GLY A 106 -21.52 -3.39 3.41
N GLN A 107 -21.14 -3.83 4.62
CA GLN A 107 -21.69 -5.04 5.24
C GLN A 107 -22.93 -4.74 6.09
N PRO A 108 -24.00 -5.57 6.02
CA PRO A 108 -25.27 -5.32 6.70
C PRO A 108 -25.26 -5.73 8.19
N PHE A 109 -24.15 -5.50 8.90
CA PHE A 109 -23.98 -5.90 10.31
C PHE A 109 -23.17 -4.88 11.13
N TYR A 110 -23.07 -5.10 12.44
CA TYR A 110 -22.32 -4.26 13.37
C TYR A 110 -20.85 -4.72 13.48
N SER A 111 -19.94 -3.76 13.57
CA SER A 111 -18.51 -4.05 13.80
C SER A 111 -17.82 -2.93 14.56
N VAL A 112 -16.73 -3.28 15.27
CA VAL A 112 -15.87 -2.31 15.95
C VAL A 112 -14.43 -2.54 15.54
N LEU A 113 -13.76 -1.49 15.07
CA LEU A 113 -12.34 -1.47 14.76
C LEU A 113 -11.58 -0.77 15.90
N THR A 114 -10.52 -1.41 16.40
CA THR A 114 -9.61 -0.78 17.38
C THR A 114 -8.15 -0.94 16.98
N GLY A 115 -7.25 -0.42 17.80
CA GLY A 115 -5.81 -0.55 17.62
C GLY A 115 -5.04 -0.31 18.91
N ASN A 116 -3.72 -0.31 18.81
CA ASN A 116 -2.82 0.07 19.90
C ASN A 116 -2.92 1.57 20.22
N GLU A 117 -2.23 2.01 21.27
CA GLU A 117 -2.28 3.41 21.73
C GLU A 117 -1.93 4.42 20.63
N GLN A 118 -0.90 4.14 19.83
CA GLN A 118 -0.48 5.02 18.74
C GLN A 118 -1.56 5.11 17.65
N LEU A 119 -2.12 3.98 17.21
CA LEU A 119 -3.17 3.96 16.18
C LEU A 119 -4.44 4.67 16.65
N ARG A 120 -4.81 4.54 17.93
CA ARG A 120 -5.97 5.24 18.51
C ARG A 120 -5.83 6.76 18.57
N ARG A 121 -4.63 7.31 18.39
CA ARG A 121 -4.38 8.76 18.26
C ARG A 121 -4.36 9.24 16.81
N ARG A 122 -4.38 8.33 15.83
CA ARG A 122 -4.32 8.69 14.41
C ARG A 122 -5.70 9.12 13.90
N PRO A 123 -5.79 10.22 13.14
CA PRO A 123 -7.06 10.69 12.61
C PRO A 123 -7.65 9.69 11.59
N MET A 124 -8.93 9.40 11.79
CA MET A 124 -9.78 8.59 10.92
C MET A 124 -10.94 9.40 10.32
N GLY A 125 -11.09 10.68 10.66
CA GLY A 125 -12.13 11.54 10.11
C GLY A 125 -12.13 11.59 8.57
N ARG A 126 -10.95 11.49 7.94
CA ARG A 126 -10.81 11.47 6.47
C ARG A 126 -11.43 10.23 5.81
N ILE A 127 -11.63 9.13 6.53
CA ILE A 127 -12.40 7.96 6.05
C ILE A 127 -13.82 7.94 6.62
N ALA A 128 -14.03 8.39 7.86
CA ALA A 128 -15.36 8.34 8.47
C ALA A 128 -16.35 9.29 7.78
N GLU A 129 -15.89 10.48 7.39
CA GLU A 129 -16.72 11.49 6.72
C GLU A 129 -17.29 11.02 5.37
N PRO A 130 -16.46 10.59 4.39
CA PRO A 130 -17.01 10.11 3.12
C PRO A 130 -17.88 8.85 3.30
N LEU A 131 -17.53 7.93 4.21
CA LEU A 131 -18.35 6.74 4.45
C LEU A 131 -19.75 7.09 4.99
N ARG A 132 -19.85 8.11 5.87
CA ARG A 132 -21.16 8.64 6.30
C ARG A 132 -21.94 9.29 5.16
N ARG A 133 -21.25 10.02 4.27
CA ARG A 133 -21.88 10.58 3.07
C ARG A 133 -22.41 9.51 2.12
N MET A 134 -21.80 8.33 2.11
CA MET A 134 -22.31 7.16 1.37
C MET A 134 -23.50 6.49 2.05
N GLY A 135 -23.81 6.81 3.32
CA GLY A 135 -24.93 6.26 4.07
C GLY A 135 -24.55 5.34 5.24
N ALA A 136 -23.26 5.07 5.45
CA ALA A 136 -22.82 4.23 6.56
C ALA A 136 -22.95 4.95 7.92
N ILE A 137 -23.27 4.22 8.97
CA ILE A 137 -23.15 4.73 10.34
C ILE A 137 -21.73 4.47 10.82
N VAL A 138 -20.96 5.55 10.97
CA VAL A 138 -19.58 5.50 11.51
C VAL A 138 -19.48 6.36 12.75
N LEU A 139 -19.23 5.75 13.90
CA LEU A 139 -19.08 6.41 15.20
C LEU A 139 -17.69 6.15 15.77
N GLY A 140 -17.27 6.95 16.74
CA GLY A 140 -16.00 6.78 17.45
C GLY A 140 -15.68 7.99 18.31
N ARG A 141 -14.47 8.03 18.86
CA ARG A 141 -14.02 9.17 19.68
C ARG A 141 -13.97 10.46 18.85
N GLU A 142 -14.21 11.60 19.51
CA GLU A 142 -14.24 12.93 18.88
C GLU A 142 -15.16 13.00 17.65
N GLY A 143 -16.38 12.46 17.77
CA GLY A 143 -17.34 12.42 16.66
C GLY A 143 -16.91 11.48 15.53
N GLY A 144 -16.27 10.35 15.87
CA GLY A 144 -15.73 9.36 14.93
C GLY A 144 -14.48 9.82 14.17
N ARG A 145 -13.75 10.81 14.70
CA ARG A 145 -12.45 11.21 14.17
C ARG A 145 -11.30 10.36 14.68
N LEU A 146 -11.49 9.66 15.80
CA LEU A 146 -10.48 8.80 16.41
C LEU A 146 -11.04 7.40 16.75
N PRO A 147 -10.20 6.34 16.67
CA PRO A 147 -10.60 5.01 17.11
C PRO A 147 -10.86 4.92 18.63
N PRO A 148 -11.59 3.88 19.11
CA PRO A 148 -12.22 2.82 18.32
C PRO A 148 -13.33 3.36 17.42
N LEU A 149 -13.49 2.73 16.25
CA LEU A 149 -14.53 3.06 15.29
C LEU A 149 -15.62 2.00 15.32
N THR A 150 -16.85 2.41 15.56
CA THR A 150 -18.02 1.56 15.39
C THR A 150 -18.60 1.80 14.01
N ILE A 151 -18.84 0.72 13.26
CA ILE A 151 -19.37 0.76 11.90
C ILE A 151 -20.60 -0.12 11.82
N ARG A 152 -21.70 0.45 11.35
CA ARG A 152 -22.87 -0.30 10.88
C ARG A 152 -23.15 0.11 9.44
N GLY A 153 -22.98 -0.85 8.55
CA GLY A 153 -23.04 -0.63 7.10
C GLY A 153 -24.36 -1.05 6.47
N GLY A 154 -24.32 -1.14 5.14
CA GLY A 154 -25.44 -1.53 4.28
C GLY A 154 -26.16 -0.31 3.67
N GLY A 155 -26.80 -0.53 2.51
CA GLY A 155 -27.60 0.50 1.82
C GLY A 155 -26.78 1.71 1.36
N LEU A 156 -25.53 1.50 0.94
CA LEU A 156 -24.66 2.60 0.50
C LEU A 156 -25.12 3.18 -0.84
N ARG A 157 -24.82 4.47 -1.07
CA ARG A 157 -24.97 5.15 -2.35
C ARG A 157 -23.63 5.66 -2.86
N GLY A 158 -23.43 5.57 -4.16
CA GLY A 158 -22.24 6.10 -4.82
C GLY A 158 -22.15 7.61 -4.63
N ILE A 159 -20.92 8.11 -4.50
CA ILE A 159 -20.64 9.54 -4.33
C ILE A 159 -19.57 10.02 -5.32
N ASP A 160 -19.58 11.30 -5.64
CA ASP A 160 -18.43 12.00 -6.23
C ASP A 160 -17.72 12.79 -5.10
N TYR A 161 -16.49 12.39 -4.79
CA TYR A 161 -15.76 12.87 -3.62
C TYR A 161 -14.36 13.38 -3.98
N ALA A 162 -14.14 14.68 -3.81
CA ALA A 162 -12.82 15.29 -3.88
C ALA A 162 -12.04 15.10 -2.57
N LEU A 163 -10.86 14.50 -2.65
CA LEU A 163 -9.98 14.34 -1.50
C LEU A 163 -9.35 15.70 -1.12
N PRO A 164 -9.33 16.06 0.17
CA PRO A 164 -8.68 17.29 0.62
C PRO A 164 -7.15 17.20 0.53
N VAL A 165 -6.59 15.99 0.58
CA VAL A 165 -5.15 15.70 0.48
C VAL A 165 -4.97 14.39 -0.28
N ALA A 166 -3.94 14.28 -1.11
CA ALA A 166 -3.61 13.04 -1.81
C ALA A 166 -3.35 11.92 -0.81
N SER A 167 -4.18 10.87 -0.84
CA SER A 167 -4.08 9.77 0.12
C SER A 167 -4.63 8.48 -0.45
N ALA A 168 -3.73 7.58 -0.83
CA ALA A 168 -4.08 6.26 -1.34
C ALA A 168 -4.99 5.49 -0.37
N GLN A 169 -4.78 5.60 0.94
CA GLN A 169 -5.61 4.88 1.92
C GLN A 169 -7.05 5.40 1.99
N VAL A 170 -7.24 6.72 1.87
CA VAL A 170 -8.59 7.33 1.86
C VAL A 170 -9.29 6.98 0.55
N LYS A 171 -8.60 7.12 -0.58
CA LYS A 171 -9.10 6.65 -1.88
C LYS A 171 -9.54 5.19 -1.82
N SER A 172 -8.65 4.30 -1.37
CA SER A 172 -8.93 2.87 -1.24
C SER A 172 -10.17 2.61 -0.38
N ALA A 173 -10.31 3.27 0.78
CA ALA A 173 -11.47 3.08 1.66
C ALA A 173 -12.79 3.44 0.96
N ILE A 174 -12.82 4.55 0.22
CA ILE A 174 -14.01 5.01 -0.50
C ILE A 174 -14.33 4.08 -1.68
N LEU A 175 -13.32 3.68 -2.46
CA LEU A 175 -13.52 2.76 -3.59
C LEU A 175 -14.00 1.38 -3.11
N LEU A 176 -13.43 0.87 -2.02
CA LEU A 176 -13.86 -0.41 -1.43
C LEU A 176 -15.30 -0.35 -0.92
N ALA A 177 -15.72 0.76 -0.31
CA ALA A 177 -17.13 0.98 0.03
C ALA A 177 -18.01 1.09 -1.23
N GLY A 178 -17.47 1.67 -2.31
CA GLY A 178 -18.13 1.81 -3.60
C GLY A 178 -18.52 0.49 -4.25
N LEU A 179 -17.83 -0.62 -3.94
CA LEU A 179 -18.19 -1.97 -4.40
C LEU A 179 -19.61 -2.38 -3.96
N PHE A 180 -20.08 -1.83 -2.83
CA PHE A 180 -21.35 -2.16 -2.18
C PHE A 180 -22.45 -1.11 -2.42
N ALA A 181 -22.14 -0.06 -3.18
CA ALA A 181 -22.99 1.10 -3.31
C ALA A 181 -24.02 0.97 -4.44
N GLU A 182 -25.13 1.68 -4.30
CA GLU A 182 -26.05 1.97 -5.39
C GLU A 182 -25.47 3.10 -6.25
N GLY A 183 -25.07 2.77 -7.49
CA GLY A 183 -24.51 3.72 -8.45
C GLY A 183 -22.99 3.96 -8.32
N PRO A 184 -22.38 4.62 -9.32
CA PRO A 184 -20.93 4.77 -9.40
C PRO A 184 -20.35 5.62 -8.27
N THR A 185 -19.15 5.26 -7.82
CA THR A 185 -18.37 6.03 -6.84
C THR A 185 -17.14 6.62 -7.50
N THR A 186 -17.02 7.94 -7.48
CA THR A 186 -15.88 8.69 -8.05
C THR A 186 -15.06 9.31 -6.93
N VAL A 187 -13.74 9.07 -6.93
CA VAL A 187 -12.77 9.74 -6.07
C VAL A 187 -11.89 10.64 -6.91
N ARG A 188 -11.83 11.93 -6.56
CA ARG A 188 -10.96 12.93 -7.24
C ARG A 188 -9.79 13.27 -6.34
N GLU A 189 -8.58 13.03 -6.80
CA GLU A 189 -7.35 13.26 -6.06
C GLU A 189 -6.78 14.65 -6.38
N PRO A 190 -6.23 15.39 -5.39
CA PRO A 190 -5.56 16.67 -5.65
C PRO A 190 -4.16 16.48 -6.24
N GLY A 191 -3.67 15.24 -6.34
CA GLY A 191 -2.36 14.88 -6.87
C GLY A 191 -2.16 13.36 -6.88
N PRO A 192 -1.04 12.87 -7.43
CA PRO A 192 -0.81 11.45 -7.61
C PRO A 192 -0.69 10.71 -6.27
N ALA A 193 -1.22 9.49 -6.22
CA ALA A 193 -1.06 8.56 -5.12
C ALA A 193 -0.93 7.12 -5.64
N ARG A 194 -0.54 6.20 -4.76
CA ARG A 194 -0.46 4.76 -5.09
C ARG A 194 -1.80 4.24 -5.63
N ASP A 195 -1.74 3.36 -6.61
CA ASP A 195 -2.88 2.80 -7.36
C ASP A 195 -3.08 1.28 -7.15
N HIS A 196 -2.47 0.71 -6.11
CA HIS A 196 -2.53 -0.74 -5.83
C HIS A 196 -3.97 -1.28 -5.65
N THR A 197 -4.91 -0.46 -5.15
CA THR A 197 -6.30 -0.92 -5.01
C THR A 197 -6.96 -1.03 -6.37
N GLU A 198 -6.76 -0.04 -7.21
CA GLU A 198 -7.32 0.03 -8.56
C GLU A 198 -6.82 -1.12 -9.41
N ARG A 199 -5.50 -1.35 -9.42
CA ARG A 199 -4.86 -2.46 -10.15
C ARG A 199 -5.41 -3.81 -9.76
N MET A 200 -5.43 -4.10 -8.45
CA MET A 200 -5.88 -5.40 -7.97
C MET A 200 -7.39 -5.59 -8.18
N LEU A 201 -8.21 -4.55 -7.98
CA LEU A 201 -9.64 -4.63 -8.28
C LEU A 201 -9.89 -4.89 -9.77
N THR A 202 -9.18 -4.19 -10.67
CA THR A 202 -9.26 -4.45 -12.12
C THR A 202 -8.82 -5.87 -12.46
N ALA A 203 -7.74 -6.37 -11.86
CA ALA A 203 -7.28 -7.75 -12.05
C ALA A 203 -8.29 -8.80 -11.56
N GLN A 204 -9.16 -8.46 -10.60
CA GLN A 204 -10.27 -9.29 -10.13
C GLN A 204 -11.58 -9.08 -10.91
N GLY A 205 -11.58 -8.24 -11.95
CA GLY A 205 -12.75 -8.02 -12.82
C GLY A 205 -13.61 -6.82 -12.45
N ALA A 206 -13.23 -6.00 -11.47
CA ALA A 206 -13.96 -4.78 -11.15
C ALA A 206 -13.89 -3.75 -12.29
N LYS A 207 -15.01 -3.11 -12.59
CA LYS A 207 -15.07 -2.03 -13.58
C LYS A 207 -14.61 -0.71 -12.96
N ILE A 208 -13.38 -0.33 -13.27
CA ILE A 208 -12.75 0.93 -12.85
C ILE A 208 -12.39 1.76 -14.07
N GLU A 209 -12.66 3.06 -14.02
CA GLU A 209 -12.28 4.03 -15.01
C GLU A 209 -11.39 5.11 -14.36
N VAL A 210 -10.26 5.43 -15.00
CA VAL A 210 -9.36 6.49 -14.55
C VAL A 210 -9.32 7.58 -15.62
N ARG A 211 -9.67 8.81 -15.25
CA ARG A 211 -9.64 10.00 -16.13
C ARG A 211 -8.92 11.15 -15.41
N GLY A 212 -7.66 11.38 -15.77
CA GLY A 212 -6.80 12.33 -15.05
C GLY A 212 -6.64 11.91 -13.60
N MET A 213 -6.94 12.80 -12.65
CA MET A 213 -6.89 12.51 -11.21
C MET A 213 -8.24 12.01 -10.65
N ALA A 214 -9.16 11.55 -11.50
CA ALA A 214 -10.44 10.98 -11.07
C ALA A 214 -10.46 9.47 -11.32
N VAL A 215 -10.81 8.71 -10.28
CA VAL A 215 -10.99 7.25 -10.33
C VAL A 215 -12.46 6.95 -10.04
N THR A 216 -13.14 6.33 -11.01
CA THR A 216 -14.55 5.95 -10.91
C THR A 216 -14.69 4.44 -10.86
N LEU A 217 -15.31 3.93 -9.80
CA LEU A 217 -15.69 2.53 -9.66
C LEU A 217 -17.19 2.37 -9.94
N TYR A 218 -17.53 1.40 -10.77
CA TYR A 218 -18.91 1.04 -11.09
C TYR A 218 -19.28 -0.26 -10.35
N PRO A 219 -20.24 -0.23 -9.41
CA PRO A 219 -20.66 -1.42 -8.66
C PRO A 219 -21.47 -2.39 -9.52
N GLY A 220 -21.72 -3.59 -8.98
CA GLY A 220 -22.61 -4.59 -9.58
C GLY A 220 -21.91 -5.78 -10.26
N GLY A 221 -20.58 -5.84 -10.21
CA GLY A 221 -19.81 -7.02 -10.63
C GLY A 221 -19.34 -7.86 -9.43
N GLU A 222 -19.14 -9.15 -9.66
CA GLU A 222 -18.42 -10.03 -8.73
C GLU A 222 -16.91 -9.81 -8.87
N LEU A 223 -16.17 -10.02 -7.78
CA LEU A 223 -14.71 -10.06 -7.80
C LEU A 223 -14.27 -11.52 -7.88
N ALA A 224 -13.44 -11.88 -8.86
CA ALA A 224 -12.88 -13.22 -8.93
C ALA A 224 -11.73 -13.41 -7.93
N GLY A 225 -11.58 -14.63 -7.41
CA GLY A 225 -10.35 -15.05 -6.75
C GLY A 225 -9.16 -14.92 -7.70
N LEU A 226 -7.99 -14.59 -7.16
CA LEU A 226 -6.79 -14.29 -7.95
C LEU A 226 -5.55 -15.01 -7.40
N ASP A 227 -4.72 -15.53 -8.29
CA ASP A 227 -3.38 -16.00 -7.93
C ASP A 227 -2.43 -14.78 -7.90
N VAL A 228 -1.98 -14.41 -6.72
CA VAL A 228 -1.17 -13.21 -6.45
C VAL A 228 0.22 -13.63 -5.96
N ALA A 229 1.19 -13.57 -6.87
CA ALA A 229 2.60 -13.58 -6.48
C ALA A 229 3.00 -12.16 -6.04
N VAL A 230 3.01 -11.90 -4.74
CA VAL A 230 3.28 -10.55 -4.20
C VAL A 230 4.70 -10.14 -4.60
N PRO A 231 4.87 -9.04 -5.35
CA PRO A 231 6.20 -8.61 -5.78
C PRO A 231 7.01 -8.14 -4.58
N GLY A 232 8.34 -8.22 -4.69
CA GLY A 232 9.26 -7.70 -3.68
C GLY A 232 9.02 -6.21 -3.44
N ASP A 233 9.03 -5.81 -2.17
CA ASP A 233 8.76 -4.43 -1.77
C ASP A 233 9.83 -3.48 -2.31
N PHE A 234 9.42 -2.52 -3.13
CA PHE A 234 10.33 -1.51 -3.67
C PHE A 234 11.01 -0.70 -2.57
N SER A 235 10.28 -0.36 -1.51
CA SER A 235 10.83 0.46 -0.40
C SER A 235 11.91 -0.29 0.37
N SER A 236 11.78 -1.61 0.51
CA SER A 236 12.82 -2.47 1.07
C SER A 236 14.00 -2.66 0.11
N ALA A 237 13.73 -2.80 -1.20
CA ALA A 237 14.77 -2.89 -2.23
C ALA A 237 15.63 -1.62 -2.30
N ALA A 238 15.04 -0.44 -2.06
CA ALA A 238 15.71 0.86 -2.14
C ALA A 238 16.99 0.96 -1.27
N PHE A 239 17.02 0.30 -0.11
CA PHE A 239 18.23 0.25 0.74
C PHE A 239 19.39 -0.47 0.07
N PHE A 240 19.12 -1.59 -0.59
CA PHE A 240 20.13 -2.39 -1.29
C PHE A 240 20.54 -1.75 -2.61
N ILE A 241 19.59 -1.11 -3.32
CA ILE A 241 19.86 -0.30 -4.50
C ILE A 241 20.82 0.84 -4.13
N ALA A 242 20.51 1.61 -3.09
CA ALA A 242 21.37 2.68 -2.60
C ALA A 242 22.76 2.16 -2.22
N ALA A 243 22.84 1.07 -1.47
CA ALA A 243 24.12 0.49 -1.08
C ALA A 243 24.96 0.05 -2.29
N ALA A 244 24.35 -0.57 -3.30
CA ALA A 244 25.04 -0.96 -4.53
C ALA A 244 25.49 0.24 -5.38
N CYS A 245 24.73 1.34 -5.38
CA CYS A 245 25.17 2.59 -6.01
C CYS A 245 26.39 3.21 -5.31
N LEU A 246 26.45 3.12 -3.98
CA LEU A 246 27.44 3.82 -3.16
C LEU A 246 28.74 3.05 -2.92
N VAL A 247 28.69 1.72 -2.85
CA VAL A 247 29.86 0.91 -2.50
C VAL A 247 30.66 0.56 -3.76
N PRO A 248 31.93 0.99 -3.90
CA PRO A 248 32.72 0.75 -5.11
C PRO A 248 32.83 -0.72 -5.50
N GLY A 249 32.71 -1.01 -6.79
CA GLY A 249 32.84 -2.35 -7.35
C GLY A 249 31.63 -3.27 -7.10
N SER A 250 30.50 -2.72 -6.65
CA SER A 250 29.25 -3.46 -6.42
C SER A 250 28.47 -3.69 -7.72
N GLU A 251 27.81 -4.84 -7.78
CA GLU A 251 26.88 -5.25 -8.83
C GLU A 251 25.83 -6.19 -8.21
N LEU A 252 24.60 -5.71 -8.11
CA LEU A 252 23.53 -6.43 -7.43
C LEU A 252 22.32 -6.56 -8.36
N ALA A 253 21.81 -7.77 -8.49
CA ALA A 253 20.50 -8.01 -9.11
C ALA A 253 19.46 -8.33 -8.02
N ILE A 254 18.38 -7.55 -7.98
CA ILE A 254 17.28 -7.73 -7.05
C ILE A 254 16.08 -8.26 -7.84
N GLU A 255 15.75 -9.53 -7.63
CA GLU A 255 14.79 -10.25 -8.46
C GLU A 255 13.34 -9.97 -8.01
N GLY A 256 12.44 -9.79 -8.99
CA GLY A 256 11.00 -9.77 -8.77
C GLY A 256 10.47 -8.60 -7.93
N VAL A 257 11.06 -7.42 -8.08
CA VAL A 257 10.65 -6.20 -7.36
C VAL A 257 9.46 -5.54 -8.05
N GLY A 258 8.52 -5.02 -7.26
CA GLY A 258 7.42 -4.22 -7.78
C GLY A 258 7.93 -2.91 -8.36
N VAL A 259 7.66 -2.66 -9.65
CA VAL A 259 8.10 -1.45 -10.36
C VAL A 259 6.93 -0.56 -10.76
N ASN A 260 5.90 -0.54 -9.91
CA ASN A 260 4.74 0.33 -10.07
C ASN A 260 5.19 1.80 -10.23
N PRO A 261 4.81 2.50 -11.31
CA PRO A 261 5.24 3.88 -11.54
C PRO A 261 4.95 4.82 -10.37
N THR A 262 3.89 4.56 -9.59
CA THR A 262 3.54 5.35 -8.39
C THR A 262 4.48 5.12 -7.19
N ARG A 263 5.48 4.24 -7.33
CA ARG A 263 6.43 3.83 -6.28
C ARG A 263 7.90 3.98 -6.66
N THR A 264 8.21 4.14 -7.94
CA THR A 264 9.58 4.03 -8.46
C THR A 264 10.29 5.37 -8.65
N GLY A 265 9.80 6.46 -8.02
CA GLY A 265 10.43 7.78 -8.14
C GLY A 265 11.91 7.78 -7.74
N PHE A 266 12.30 6.94 -6.78
CA PHE A 266 13.69 6.81 -6.37
C PHE A 266 14.61 6.31 -7.49
N LEU A 267 14.14 5.43 -8.39
CA LEU A 267 14.94 4.99 -9.55
C LEU A 267 15.17 6.12 -10.54
N GLU A 268 14.17 6.99 -10.72
CA GLU A 268 14.28 8.16 -11.59
C GLU A 268 15.28 9.16 -11.03
N VAL A 269 15.20 9.46 -9.73
CA VAL A 269 16.17 10.32 -9.04
C VAL A 269 17.58 9.74 -9.13
N LEU A 270 17.76 8.45 -8.82
CA LEU A 270 19.08 7.83 -8.89
C LEU A 270 19.69 7.89 -10.29
N ARG A 271 18.91 7.66 -11.34
CA ARG A 271 19.39 7.82 -12.73
C ARG A 271 19.76 9.26 -13.05
N ALA A 272 18.97 10.24 -12.58
CA ALA A 272 19.30 11.66 -12.73
C ALA A 272 20.59 12.03 -11.96
N MET A 273 20.86 11.37 -10.84
CA MET A 273 22.13 11.48 -10.11
C MET A 273 23.29 10.73 -10.79
N GLY A 274 23.06 10.03 -11.92
CA GLY A 274 24.09 9.30 -12.66
C GLY A 274 24.26 7.82 -12.29
N ALA A 275 23.37 7.25 -11.48
CA ALA A 275 23.45 5.83 -11.11
C ALA A 275 23.16 4.89 -12.30
N GLU A 276 23.92 3.79 -12.38
CA GLU A 276 23.68 2.72 -13.34
C GLU A 276 22.61 1.75 -12.82
N VAL A 277 21.35 2.00 -13.18
CA VAL A 277 20.21 1.16 -12.77
C VAL A 277 19.33 0.74 -13.94
N VAL A 278 19.30 -0.56 -14.21
CA VAL A 278 18.57 -1.20 -15.31
C VAL A 278 17.41 -2.04 -14.77
N LEU A 279 16.29 -2.05 -15.50
CA LEU A 279 15.16 -2.93 -15.24
C LEU A 279 15.15 -4.04 -16.29
N GLU A 280 15.31 -5.29 -15.86
CA GLU A 280 15.30 -6.50 -16.69
C GLU A 280 14.05 -7.34 -16.40
N GLU A 281 13.74 -8.30 -17.28
CA GLU A 281 12.67 -9.29 -17.07
C GLU A 281 11.30 -8.68 -16.69
N ARG A 282 10.92 -7.58 -17.34
CA ARG A 282 9.67 -6.87 -17.06
C ARG A 282 8.45 -7.76 -17.34
N ARG A 283 7.56 -7.84 -16.36
CA ARG A 283 6.37 -8.71 -16.38
C ARG A 283 5.24 -8.11 -15.56
N GLU A 284 4.05 -8.70 -15.67
CA GLU A 284 2.90 -8.35 -14.82
C GLU A 284 2.47 -9.57 -13.98
N ARG A 285 2.16 -9.33 -12.70
CA ARG A 285 1.69 -10.34 -11.74
C ARG A 285 0.59 -9.74 -10.88
N GLY A 286 -0.61 -10.33 -10.90
CA GLY A 286 -1.75 -9.85 -10.12
C GLY A 286 -2.13 -8.38 -10.38
N GLY A 287 -1.95 -7.89 -11.61
CA GLY A 287 -2.18 -6.49 -12.01
C GLY A 287 -1.04 -5.51 -11.66
N GLU A 288 0.02 -5.99 -11.02
CA GLU A 288 1.18 -5.17 -10.64
C GLU A 288 2.37 -5.41 -11.58
N PRO A 289 3.05 -4.34 -12.03
CA PRO A 289 4.25 -4.47 -12.84
C PRO A 289 5.45 -4.88 -11.97
N VAL A 290 6.21 -5.84 -12.45
CA VAL A 290 7.34 -6.47 -11.75
C VAL A 290 8.55 -6.49 -12.68
N ALA A 291 9.74 -6.27 -12.13
CA ALA A 291 10.99 -6.40 -12.86
C ALA A 291 12.11 -6.87 -11.94
N ASP A 292 13.18 -7.34 -12.55
CA ASP A 292 14.44 -7.54 -11.84
C ASP A 292 15.23 -6.22 -11.95
N ILE A 293 15.75 -5.73 -10.83
CA ILE A 293 16.50 -4.46 -10.77
C ILE A 293 17.98 -4.77 -10.70
N VAL A 294 18.73 -4.41 -11.74
CA VAL A 294 20.19 -4.55 -11.78
C VAL A 294 20.83 -3.20 -11.50
N VAL A 295 21.66 -3.15 -10.47
CA VAL A 295 22.34 -1.94 -10.02
C VAL A 295 23.84 -2.17 -10.03
N ARG A 296 24.58 -1.27 -10.66
CA ARG A 296 26.05 -1.26 -10.64
C ARG A 296 26.56 0.07 -10.09
N HIS A 297 27.72 0.02 -9.45
CA HIS A 297 28.43 1.23 -9.07
C HIS A 297 28.92 1.98 -10.32
N GLY A 298 28.29 3.12 -10.62
CA GLY A 298 28.45 3.87 -11.87
C GLY A 298 29.62 4.87 -11.94
N GLY A 299 30.53 4.87 -10.97
CA GLY A 299 31.74 5.74 -11.01
C GLY A 299 31.59 7.11 -10.35
N GLY A 300 30.44 7.42 -9.77
CA GLY A 300 30.15 8.66 -9.03
C GLY A 300 28.66 8.98 -9.07
N LEU A 301 28.21 9.90 -8.20
CA LEU A 301 26.86 10.45 -8.22
C LEU A 301 26.92 11.97 -8.14
N TRP A 302 25.94 12.66 -8.70
CA TRP A 302 25.83 14.13 -8.70
C TRP A 302 24.57 14.61 -8.00
N GLY A 303 24.66 15.78 -7.39
CA GLY A 303 23.54 16.45 -6.74
C GLY A 303 22.43 16.83 -7.74
N VAL A 304 21.19 16.76 -7.28
CA VAL A 304 19.98 17.00 -8.09
C VAL A 304 18.93 17.79 -7.31
N GLU A 305 18.02 18.45 -8.02
CA GLU A 305 16.82 19.04 -7.42
C GLU A 305 15.64 18.06 -7.57
N VAL A 306 14.94 17.79 -6.45
CA VAL A 306 13.80 16.86 -6.36
C VAL A 306 12.59 17.63 -5.82
N GLY A 307 11.52 17.74 -6.60
CA GLY A 307 10.29 18.45 -6.21
C GLY A 307 9.09 18.06 -7.07
N GLY A 308 7.91 18.58 -6.74
CA GLY A 308 6.68 18.34 -7.50
C GLY A 308 6.21 16.87 -7.51
N GLU A 309 5.83 16.37 -8.69
CA GLU A 309 5.11 15.09 -8.85
C GLU A 309 5.92 13.83 -8.53
N ILE A 310 7.25 13.93 -8.43
CA ILE A 310 8.10 12.80 -8.05
C ILE A 310 8.04 12.53 -6.54
N VAL A 311 7.78 13.55 -5.73
CA VAL A 311 7.82 13.47 -4.26
C VAL A 311 6.82 12.44 -3.73
N PRO A 312 5.54 12.42 -4.15
CA PRO A 312 4.60 11.38 -3.71
C PRO A 312 5.01 9.96 -4.13
N ARG A 313 5.77 9.83 -5.23
CA ARG A 313 6.17 8.55 -5.84
C ARG A 313 7.38 7.91 -5.17
N MET A 314 8.04 8.61 -4.24
CA MET A 314 9.18 8.10 -3.48
C MET A 314 9.21 8.58 -2.02
N ILE A 315 8.02 8.88 -1.47
CA ILE A 315 7.90 9.50 -0.14
C ILE A 315 8.52 8.64 0.97
N ASP A 316 8.62 7.32 0.79
CA ASP A 316 9.22 6.43 1.77
C ASP A 316 10.74 6.28 1.59
N GLU A 317 11.28 6.70 0.44
CA GLU A 317 12.69 6.56 0.06
C GLU A 317 13.52 7.82 0.34
N PHE A 318 12.92 8.94 0.75
CA PHE A 318 13.69 10.14 1.10
C PHE A 318 14.76 9.93 2.19
N PRO A 319 14.52 9.15 3.27
CA PRO A 319 15.58 8.87 4.25
C PRO A 319 16.80 8.19 3.63
N ILE A 320 16.60 7.24 2.70
CA ILE A 320 17.72 6.57 2.03
C ILE A 320 18.33 7.46 0.93
N LEU A 321 17.53 8.27 0.24
CA LEU A 321 18.04 9.30 -0.67
C LEU A 321 18.95 10.29 0.07
N ALA A 322 18.62 10.69 1.29
CA ALA A 322 19.46 11.59 2.08
C ALA A 322 20.85 10.99 2.31
N VAL A 323 20.94 9.68 2.57
CA VAL A 323 22.23 8.97 2.67
C VAL A 323 22.96 9.00 1.33
N VAL A 324 22.28 8.71 0.22
CA VAL A 324 22.87 8.76 -1.12
C VAL A 324 23.41 10.16 -1.44
N ALA A 325 22.63 11.21 -1.15
CA ALA A 325 23.01 12.59 -1.37
C ALA A 325 24.27 13.01 -0.60
N THR A 326 24.54 12.42 0.59
CA THR A 326 25.79 12.70 1.32
C THR A 326 27.06 12.24 0.59
N GLN A 327 26.93 11.34 -0.38
CA GLN A 327 28.04 10.79 -1.15
C GLN A 327 28.07 11.33 -2.60
N ALA A 328 27.13 12.20 -2.96
CA ALA A 328 27.06 12.80 -4.28
C ALA A 328 27.90 14.09 -4.36
N GLU A 329 28.46 14.37 -5.52
CA GLU A 329 29.15 15.62 -5.81
C GLU A 329 28.15 16.74 -6.08
N GLY A 330 28.27 17.86 -5.34
CA GLY A 330 27.38 19.01 -5.48
C GLY A 330 26.20 19.00 -4.50
N GLU A 331 25.23 19.88 -4.74
CA GLU A 331 24.08 20.07 -3.84
C GLU A 331 22.87 19.23 -4.30
N THR A 332 22.23 18.54 -3.36
CA THR A 332 20.92 17.91 -3.58
C THR A 332 19.84 18.69 -2.82
N VAL A 333 18.82 19.19 -3.54
CA VAL A 333 17.75 20.00 -2.97
C VAL A 333 16.43 19.25 -3.03
N VAL A 334 15.75 19.07 -1.90
CA VAL A 334 14.41 18.46 -1.83
C VAL A 334 13.37 19.52 -1.50
N ARG A 335 12.34 19.65 -2.34
CA ARG A 335 11.20 20.55 -2.18
C ARG A 335 9.88 19.78 -2.09
N ASP A 336 8.82 20.45 -1.69
CA ASP A 336 7.43 19.95 -1.69
C ASP A 336 7.17 18.67 -0.86
N ALA A 337 8.06 18.34 0.08
CA ALA A 337 8.02 17.09 0.85
C ALA A 337 7.42 17.22 2.27
N ALA A 338 6.49 18.16 2.48
CA ALA A 338 5.90 18.43 3.79
C ALA A 338 5.25 17.19 4.45
N GLU A 339 4.71 16.27 3.65
CA GLU A 339 4.10 15.01 4.12
C GLU A 339 5.08 14.08 4.85
N LEU A 340 6.40 14.26 4.71
CA LEU A 340 7.40 13.49 5.47
C LEU A 340 7.37 13.79 6.98
N ARG A 341 6.86 14.96 7.38
CA ARG A 341 6.80 15.37 8.80
C ARG A 341 5.66 14.71 9.57
N VAL A 342 4.67 14.13 8.87
CA VAL A 342 3.43 13.59 9.46
C VAL A 342 3.29 12.07 9.27
N LYS A 343 4.42 11.38 9.02
CA LYS A 343 4.50 9.91 8.94
C LYS A 343 4.50 9.29 10.34
N GLU A 344 4.97 8.05 10.49
CA GLU A 344 5.10 7.40 11.80
C GLU A 344 5.98 8.20 12.77
N THR A 345 6.95 8.93 12.21
CA THR A 345 7.81 9.92 12.85
C THR A 345 7.93 11.13 11.93
N ASP A 346 8.41 12.28 12.43
CA ASP A 346 8.96 13.30 11.53
C ASP A 346 10.24 12.72 10.93
N ARG A 347 10.24 12.47 9.61
CA ARG A 347 11.39 11.87 8.90
C ARG A 347 12.40 12.90 8.41
N ILE A 348 12.12 14.19 8.57
CA ILE A 348 13.03 15.29 8.20
C ILE A 348 13.83 15.80 9.41
N ALA A 349 13.20 15.86 10.59
CA ALA A 349 13.82 16.36 11.82
C ALA A 349 14.94 15.44 12.34
#